data_AF-A0AAD4CV99-F1
#
_entry.id   AF-A0AAD4CV99-F1
#
_cell.length_a   1.000
_cell.length_b   1.000
_cell.length_c   1.000
_cell.angle_alpha   90.00
_cell.angle_beta   90.00
_cell.angle_gamma   90.00
#
_symmetry.space_group_name_H-M   'P 1'
#
loop_
_entity.id
_entity.type
_entity.pdbx_description
1 polymer ?
#
loop_
_entity_poly.entity_id
_entity_poly.type
_entity_poly.pdbx_seq_one_letter_code
_entity_poly.pdbx_strand_id
1 'polypeptide(L)'
;MEYKSWYPQDFIQAAQQQLTPATVTGLLQEPQCGTRFVYGPLMLPTVLKYYLDLDQNTQIHRRMIPAKLLGYKLFQLSHTTIPVILPSTDPTSMVNGMLICALDNDQRNSIFRFEAGLLSLIDVQVQISQTDGPLDDLVIRNVRTIDTAAFAWPGSSTTEGLVPVWGSVWSMDEFLRGSEYGYIVESQRRQGLEAMSLGGGS
;
A
#
# COMPACT_ATOMS: atom_id res chain seq x y z
N MET A 1 11.00 2.51 -9.88
CA MET A 1 9.87 3.46 -9.95
C MET A 1 10.49 4.85 -9.94
N GLU A 2 10.13 5.71 -10.88
CA GLU A 2 10.61 7.09 -10.90
C GLU A 2 9.58 7.94 -10.16
N TYR A 3 9.96 8.46 -8.99
CA TYR A 3 9.07 9.27 -8.16
C TYR A 3 9.14 10.72 -8.61
N LYS A 4 7.97 11.31 -8.91
CA LYS A 4 7.91 12.71 -9.31
C LYS A 4 7.98 13.60 -8.08
N SER A 5 8.62 14.76 -8.23
CA SER A 5 8.84 15.72 -7.14
C SER A 5 7.56 16.27 -6.50
N TRP A 6 6.42 16.16 -7.20
CA TRP A 6 5.11 16.60 -6.73
C TRP A 6 4.28 15.48 -6.07
N TYR A 7 4.81 14.25 -5.97
CA TYR A 7 4.15 13.20 -5.22
C TYR A 7 4.13 13.51 -3.71
N PRO A 8 3.18 12.93 -2.95
CA PRO A 8 3.11 13.14 -1.51
C PRO A 8 4.41 12.72 -0.82
N GLN A 9 4.93 13.59 0.06
CA GLN A 9 6.23 13.38 0.70
C GLN A 9 6.25 12.13 1.59
N ASP A 10 5.15 11.85 2.29
CA ASP A 10 4.97 10.66 3.12
C ASP A 10 5.00 9.37 2.28
N PHE A 11 4.44 9.39 1.08
CA PHE A 11 4.55 8.30 0.12
C PHE A 11 5.99 8.10 -0.37
N ILE A 12 6.69 9.18 -0.74
CA ILE A 12 8.11 9.08 -1.16
C ILE A 12 8.95 8.48 -0.04
N GLN A 13 8.73 8.92 1.21
CA GLN A 13 9.41 8.37 2.40
C GLN A 13 9.14 6.87 2.57
N ALA A 14 7.88 6.44 2.48
CA ALA A 14 7.52 5.02 2.56
C ALA A 14 8.18 4.22 1.42
N ALA A 15 8.13 4.73 0.20
CA ALA A 15 8.56 4.04 -0.99
C ALA A 15 10.10 3.91 -1.10
N GLN A 16 10.84 4.82 -0.47
CA GLN A 16 12.30 4.82 -0.39
C GLN A 16 12.84 4.22 0.92
N GLN A 17 11.95 3.76 1.81
CA GLN A 17 12.33 3.27 3.12
C GLN A 17 13.22 2.03 2.99
N GLN A 18 14.35 2.06 3.69
CA GLN A 18 15.24 0.91 3.85
C GLN A 18 15.17 0.46 5.30
N LEU A 19 14.61 -0.72 5.51
CA LEU A 19 14.47 -1.29 6.85
C LEU A 19 15.47 -2.39 7.10
N THR A 20 15.98 -2.43 8.34
CA THR A 20 16.78 -3.55 8.84
C THR A 20 15.91 -4.78 9.10
N PRO A 21 16.48 -6.00 9.12
CA PRO A 21 15.72 -7.18 9.49
C PRO A 21 15.09 -7.12 10.89
N ALA A 22 15.76 -6.47 11.84
CA ALA A 22 15.25 -6.28 13.20
C ALA A 22 13.98 -5.40 13.19
N THR A 23 14.01 -4.27 12.48
CA THR A 23 12.86 -3.36 12.38
C THR A 23 11.66 -4.05 11.73
N VAL A 24 11.87 -4.76 10.62
CA VAL A 24 10.80 -5.51 9.95
C VAL A 24 10.23 -6.60 10.86
N THR A 25 11.09 -7.34 11.56
CA THR A 25 10.64 -8.40 12.47
C THR A 25 9.79 -7.82 13.60
N GLY A 26 10.18 -6.67 14.16
CA GLY A 26 9.36 -5.96 15.15
C GLY A 26 7.98 -5.58 14.61
N LEU A 27 7.90 -5.03 13.39
CA LEU A 27 6.63 -4.66 12.74
C LEU A 27 5.73 -5.87 12.46
N LEU A 28 6.31 -7.03 12.15
CA LEU A 28 5.58 -8.27 11.85
C LEU A 28 5.13 -9.00 13.12
N GLN A 29 5.80 -8.78 14.26
CA GLN A 29 5.52 -9.43 15.54
C GLN A 29 4.65 -8.58 16.46
N GLU A 30 4.16 -7.42 16.00
CA GLU A 30 3.30 -6.55 16.80
C GLU A 30 2.03 -7.32 17.22
N PRO A 31 1.74 -7.43 18.54
CA PRO A 31 0.67 -8.29 19.02
C PRO A 31 -0.69 -7.91 18.42
N GLN A 32 -1.48 -8.94 18.07
CA GLN A 32 -2.83 -8.79 17.52
C GLN A 32 -2.90 -7.96 16.22
N CYS A 33 -1.76 -7.69 15.59
CA CYS A 33 -1.69 -7.01 14.33
C CYS A 33 -1.45 -8.00 13.19
N GLY A 34 -1.80 -7.59 11.98
CA GLY A 34 -1.53 -8.31 10.76
C GLY A 34 -0.97 -7.40 9.67
N THR A 35 -0.79 -8.00 8.49
CA THR A 35 -0.28 -7.31 7.31
C THR A 35 -1.32 -7.31 6.18
N ARG A 36 -1.20 -6.33 5.28
CA ARG A 36 -1.93 -6.28 4.00
C ARG A 36 -1.01 -5.79 2.90
N PHE A 37 -1.02 -6.48 1.76
CA PHE A 37 -0.39 -5.99 0.54
C PHE A 37 -1.38 -5.15 -0.26
N VAL A 38 -0.96 -3.95 -0.65
CA VAL A 38 -1.75 -3.00 -1.44
C VAL A 38 -0.96 -2.53 -2.66
N TYR A 39 -1.64 -2.32 -3.77
CA TYR A 39 -1.03 -1.98 -5.07
C TYR A 39 -1.79 -0.86 -5.82
N GLY A 40 -2.68 -0.16 -5.13
CA GLY A 40 -3.52 0.91 -5.66
C GLY A 40 -3.54 2.16 -4.77
N PRO A 41 -4.67 2.89 -4.66
CA PRO A 41 -4.77 4.12 -3.88
C PRO A 41 -4.28 3.99 -2.42
N LEU A 42 -4.50 2.84 -1.78
CA LEU A 42 -4.04 2.58 -0.40
C LEU A 42 -2.50 2.53 -0.24
N MET A 43 -1.73 2.54 -1.33
CA MET A 43 -0.28 2.76 -1.25
C MET A 43 0.07 4.17 -0.77
N LEU A 44 -0.85 5.14 -0.89
CA LEU A 44 -0.66 6.52 -0.46
C LEU A 44 -1.01 6.66 1.02
N PRO A 45 -0.07 7.07 1.90
CA PRO A 45 -0.33 7.13 3.34
C PRO A 45 -1.48 8.06 3.72
N THR A 46 -1.68 9.18 2.99
CA THR A 46 -2.81 10.09 3.21
C THR A 46 -4.16 9.43 2.89
N VAL A 47 -4.25 8.62 1.84
CA VAL A 47 -5.46 7.85 1.50
C VAL A 47 -5.71 6.78 2.55
N LEU A 48 -4.65 6.08 2.96
CA LEU A 48 -4.74 5.05 3.99
C LEU A 48 -5.25 5.63 5.32
N LYS A 49 -4.71 6.76 5.78
CA LYS A 49 -5.18 7.43 7.01
C LYS A 49 -6.67 7.78 6.95
N TYR A 50 -7.12 8.30 5.80
CA TYR A 50 -8.53 8.64 5.61
C TYR A 50 -9.45 7.43 5.77
N TYR A 51 -9.12 6.29 5.17
CA TYR A 51 -9.95 5.07 5.30
C TYR A 51 -9.81 4.35 6.63
N LEU A 52 -8.71 4.56 7.34
CA LEU A 52 -8.47 4.02 8.68
C LEU A 52 -8.95 4.95 9.80
N ASP A 53 -9.52 6.11 9.46
CA ASP A 53 -9.90 7.18 10.39
C ASP A 53 -8.77 7.56 11.36
N LEU A 54 -7.55 7.66 10.82
CA LEU A 54 -6.36 8.03 11.58
C LEU A 54 -6.11 9.53 11.51
N ASP A 55 -5.52 10.07 12.58
CA ASP A 55 -5.07 11.45 12.61
C ASP A 55 -4.03 11.72 11.51
N GLN A 56 -4.08 12.91 10.91
CA GLN A 56 -3.23 13.32 9.82
C GLN A 56 -1.72 13.29 10.18
N ASN A 57 -1.36 13.47 11.45
CA ASN A 57 0.02 13.41 11.93
C ASN A 57 0.51 11.99 12.23
N THR A 58 -0.37 10.99 12.16
CA THR A 58 0.01 9.59 12.33
C THR A 58 1.04 9.20 11.27
N GLN A 59 2.22 8.72 11.72
CA GLN A 59 3.35 8.39 10.85
C GLN A 59 3.19 7.00 10.21
N ILE A 60 2.06 6.74 9.56
CA ILE A 60 1.76 5.41 9.01
C ILE A 60 2.72 4.96 7.91
N HIS A 61 3.36 5.91 7.21
CA HIS A 61 4.42 5.63 6.23
C HIS A 61 5.55 4.76 6.82
N ARG A 62 5.83 4.86 8.13
CA ARG A 62 6.85 4.05 8.81
C ARG A 62 6.49 2.57 8.90
N ARG A 63 5.20 2.24 8.80
CA ARG A 63 4.66 0.87 8.80
C ARG A 63 4.48 0.31 7.39
N MET A 64 4.85 1.07 6.35
CA MET A 64 4.69 0.67 4.95
C MET A 64 6.07 0.29 4.37
N ILE A 65 6.14 -0.86 3.71
CA ILE A 65 7.37 -1.42 3.16
C ILE A 65 7.16 -1.71 1.67
N PRO A 66 8.03 -1.22 0.77
CA PRO A 66 7.97 -1.60 -0.64
C PRO A 66 8.03 -3.13 -0.81
N ALA A 67 7.09 -3.69 -1.56
CA ALA A 67 6.92 -5.13 -1.70
C ALA A 67 6.61 -5.53 -3.14
N LYS A 68 6.96 -6.77 -3.49
CA LYS A 68 6.70 -7.37 -4.81
C LYS A 68 5.86 -8.63 -4.67
N LEU A 69 4.75 -8.68 -5.37
CA LEU A 69 3.91 -9.85 -5.52
C LEU A 69 4.26 -10.55 -6.84
N LEU A 70 4.72 -11.80 -6.78
CA LEU A 70 5.09 -12.58 -7.96
C LEU A 70 3.92 -13.44 -8.44
N GLY A 71 3.87 -13.73 -9.75
CA GLY A 71 2.82 -14.58 -10.35
C GLY A 71 1.49 -13.87 -10.57
N TYR A 72 1.45 -12.55 -10.44
CA TYR A 72 0.27 -11.72 -10.66
C TYR A 72 0.56 -10.63 -11.69
N LYS A 73 -0.48 -10.22 -12.40
CA LYS A 73 -0.44 -9.13 -13.38
C LYS A 73 -1.45 -8.05 -13.03
N LEU A 74 -1.06 -6.80 -13.28
CA LEU A 74 -1.88 -5.64 -13.04
C LEU A 74 -2.80 -5.36 -14.23
N PHE A 75 -4.05 -5.06 -13.92
CA PHE A 75 -5.08 -4.60 -14.83
C PHE A 75 -5.72 -3.34 -14.26
N GLN A 76 -6.52 -2.66 -15.07
CA GLN A 76 -7.40 -1.58 -14.64
C GLN A 76 -8.81 -1.86 -15.17
N LEU A 77 -9.83 -1.37 -14.48
CA LEU A 77 -11.18 -1.41 -15.01
C LEU A 77 -11.30 -0.49 -16.23
N SER A 78 -11.94 -0.95 -17.30
CA SER A 78 -12.06 -0.21 -18.57
C SER A 78 -12.68 1.19 -18.45
N HIS A 79 -13.45 1.46 -17.39
CA HIS A 79 -14.13 2.74 -17.16
C HIS A 79 -13.54 3.56 -16.01
N THR A 80 -12.51 3.06 -15.32
CA THR A 80 -11.91 3.76 -14.18
C THR A 80 -10.39 3.57 -14.14
N THR A 81 -9.70 4.36 -13.32
CA THR A 81 -8.25 4.18 -13.09
C THR A 81 -7.97 3.19 -11.95
N ILE A 82 -8.97 2.44 -11.49
CA ILE A 82 -8.86 1.55 -10.33
C ILE A 82 -8.06 0.32 -10.75
N PRO A 83 -6.89 0.07 -10.13
CA PRO A 83 -6.08 -1.10 -10.43
C PRO A 83 -6.68 -2.35 -9.80
N VAL A 84 -6.54 -3.48 -10.49
CA VAL A 84 -6.87 -4.82 -9.98
C VAL A 84 -5.77 -5.80 -10.37
N ILE A 85 -5.62 -6.90 -9.64
CA ILE A 85 -4.69 -7.97 -9.99
C ILE A 85 -5.40 -9.27 -10.33
N LEU A 86 -4.82 -10.02 -11.26
CA LEU A 86 -5.17 -11.41 -11.55
C LEU A 86 -3.91 -12.29 -11.52
N PRO A 87 -4.06 -13.59 -11.20
CA PRO A 87 -3.01 -14.57 -11.43
C PRO A 87 -2.55 -14.55 -12.88
N SER A 88 -1.24 -14.70 -13.09
CA SER A 88 -0.62 -14.75 -14.40
C SER A 88 -0.01 -16.13 -14.66
N THR A 89 -0.10 -16.60 -15.90
CA THR A 89 0.60 -17.80 -16.36
C THR A 89 2.06 -17.52 -16.72
N ASP A 90 2.43 -16.24 -16.86
CA ASP A 90 3.81 -15.83 -17.10
C ASP A 90 4.59 -15.82 -15.77
N PRO A 91 5.64 -16.65 -15.63
CA PRO A 91 6.41 -16.78 -14.39
C PRO A 91 7.20 -15.52 -14.03
N THR A 92 7.35 -14.58 -14.98
CA THR A 92 8.05 -13.30 -14.75
C THR A 92 7.12 -12.18 -14.34
N SER A 93 5.80 -12.41 -14.40
CA SER A 93 4.80 -11.43 -14.01
C SER A 93 4.92 -11.09 -12.52
N MET A 94 4.92 -9.78 -12.24
CA MET A 94 4.98 -9.27 -10.88
C MET A 94 4.20 -7.96 -10.75
N VAL A 95 3.74 -7.67 -9.55
CA VAL A 95 3.12 -6.41 -9.16
C VAL A 95 3.89 -5.84 -7.98
N ASN A 96 4.40 -4.63 -8.13
CA ASN A 96 5.00 -3.85 -7.05
C ASN A 96 3.90 -3.08 -6.33
N GLY A 97 4.01 -3.03 -5.01
CA GLY A 97 3.11 -2.29 -4.16
C GLY A 97 3.75 -2.02 -2.80
N MET A 98 2.92 -1.88 -1.79
CA MET A 98 3.34 -1.66 -0.40
C MET A 98 2.76 -2.77 0.48
N LEU A 99 3.59 -3.35 1.33
CA LEU A 99 3.18 -4.14 2.48
C LEU A 99 2.94 -3.18 3.64
N ILE A 100 1.71 -3.13 4.13
CA ILE A 100 1.35 -2.40 5.34
C ILE A 100 1.44 -3.39 6.50
N CYS A 101 2.26 -3.07 7.49
CA CYS A 101 2.46 -3.84 8.71
C CYS A 101 1.72 -3.22 9.90
N ALA A 102 1.69 -3.94 11.02
CA ALA A 102 1.15 -3.45 12.29
C ALA A 102 -0.29 -2.89 12.15
N LEU A 103 -1.14 -3.59 11.39
CA LEU A 103 -2.55 -3.28 11.25
C LEU A 103 -3.36 -4.07 12.27
N ASP A 104 -4.04 -3.39 13.19
CA ASP A 104 -4.96 -4.03 14.12
C ASP A 104 -6.22 -4.60 13.41
N ASN A 105 -7.11 -5.22 14.17
CA ASN A 105 -8.33 -5.81 13.63
C ASN A 105 -9.26 -4.79 12.97
N ASP A 106 -9.44 -3.62 13.59
CA ASP A 106 -10.36 -2.60 13.10
C ASP A 106 -9.84 -1.94 11.84
N GLN A 107 -8.52 -1.73 11.76
CA GLN A 107 -7.85 -1.23 10.56
C GLN A 107 -7.95 -2.23 9.41
N ARG A 108 -7.71 -3.53 9.67
CA ARG A 108 -7.88 -4.58 8.64
C ARG A 108 -9.33 -4.68 8.16
N ASN A 109 -10.29 -4.52 9.06
CA ASN A 109 -11.72 -4.52 8.72
C ASN A 109 -12.11 -3.27 7.92
N SER A 110 -11.52 -2.12 8.21
CA SER A 110 -11.77 -0.87 7.47
C SER A 110 -11.26 -0.98 6.03
N ILE A 111 -10.06 -1.53 5.82
CA ILE A 111 -9.54 -1.85 4.49
C ILE A 111 -10.47 -2.85 3.78
N PHE A 112 -10.93 -3.89 4.48
CA PHE A 112 -11.85 -4.86 3.91
C PHE A 112 -13.15 -4.21 3.44
N ARG A 113 -13.78 -3.34 4.24
CA ARG A 113 -15.01 -2.64 3.84
C ARG A 113 -14.82 -1.76 2.61
N PHE A 114 -13.64 -1.16 2.45
CA PHE A 114 -13.30 -0.36 1.29
C PHE A 114 -13.15 -1.21 0.01
N GLU A 115 -12.41 -2.32 0.10
CA GLU A 115 -12.04 -3.12 -1.09
C GLU A 115 -13.08 -4.21 -1.45
N ALA A 116 -13.80 -4.77 -0.48
CA ALA A 116 -14.63 -5.97 -0.64
C ALA A 116 -15.88 -5.79 -1.52
N GLY A 117 -16.24 -4.54 -1.86
CA GLY A 117 -17.35 -4.29 -2.78
C GLY A 117 -17.07 -4.78 -4.21
N LEU A 118 -15.79 -4.79 -4.60
CA LEU A 118 -15.35 -5.13 -5.95
C LEU A 118 -14.38 -6.32 -5.99
N LEU A 119 -13.58 -6.48 -4.93
CA LEU A 119 -12.45 -7.41 -4.91
C LEU A 119 -12.63 -8.50 -3.86
N SER A 120 -11.97 -9.64 -4.09
CA SER A 120 -11.91 -10.74 -3.12
C SER A 120 -10.59 -10.72 -2.36
N LEU A 121 -10.66 -10.93 -1.05
CA LEU A 121 -9.46 -11.09 -0.22
C LEU A 121 -8.85 -12.48 -0.50
N ILE A 122 -7.56 -12.50 -0.82
CA ILE A 122 -6.79 -13.72 -1.10
C ILE A 122 -5.50 -13.75 -0.30
N ASP A 123 -5.04 -14.94 0.05
CA ASP A 123 -3.73 -15.15 0.65
C ASP A 123 -2.64 -15.12 -0.43
N VAL A 124 -1.56 -14.38 -0.17
CA VAL A 124 -0.46 -14.19 -1.11
C VAL A 124 0.88 -14.15 -0.39
N GLN A 125 1.94 -14.38 -1.17
CA GLN A 125 3.32 -14.21 -0.73
C GLN A 125 3.94 -13.01 -1.43
N VAL A 126 4.51 -12.10 -0.64
CA VAL A 126 5.20 -10.92 -1.17
C VAL A 126 6.66 -10.92 -0.76
N GLN A 127 7.52 -10.41 -1.63
CA GLN A 127 8.93 -10.21 -1.38
C GLN A 127 9.19 -8.77 -0.97
N ILE A 128 9.87 -8.58 0.15
CA ILE A 128 10.37 -7.27 0.59
C ILE A 128 11.90 -7.26 0.55
N SER A 129 12.47 -6.09 0.29
CA SER A 129 13.92 -5.88 0.40
C SER A 129 14.25 -5.25 1.75
N GLN A 130 15.26 -5.80 2.42
CA GLN A 130 15.78 -5.37 3.70
C GLN A 130 17.26 -5.04 3.52
N THR A 131 17.76 -4.11 4.33
CA THR A 131 19.17 -3.73 4.29
C THR A 131 19.82 -4.12 5.60
N ASP A 132 20.77 -5.06 5.52
CA ASP A 132 21.70 -5.28 6.62
C ASP A 132 22.62 -4.05 6.66
N GLY A 133 22.91 -3.55 7.87
CA GLY A 133 23.73 -2.35 8.06
C GLY A 133 25.06 -2.42 7.30
N PRO A 134 25.74 -1.28 7.09
CA PRO A 134 26.96 -1.28 6.30
C PRO A 134 28.00 -2.23 6.90
N LEU A 135 28.43 -3.22 6.11
CA LEU A 135 29.60 -4.04 6.39
C LEU A 135 30.68 -3.55 5.41
N ASP A 136 31.74 -2.91 5.91
CA ASP A 136 32.88 -2.45 5.11
C ASP A 136 32.47 -1.74 3.79
N ASP A 137 31.65 -0.68 3.90
CA ASP A 137 31.12 0.14 2.79
C ASP A 137 30.17 -0.58 1.80
N LEU A 138 29.84 -1.86 2.03
CA LEU A 138 28.88 -2.61 1.22
C LEU A 138 27.50 -2.63 1.89
N VAL A 139 26.49 -2.21 1.12
CA VAL A 139 25.08 -2.31 1.50
C VAL A 139 24.58 -3.70 1.11
N ILE A 140 24.45 -4.61 2.08
CA ILE A 140 23.93 -5.95 1.84
C ILE A 140 22.40 -5.88 1.80
N ARG A 141 21.82 -6.28 0.66
CA ARG A 141 20.37 -6.37 0.47
C ARG A 141 19.91 -7.81 0.67
N ASN A 142 19.01 -8.01 1.63
CA ASN A 142 18.36 -9.28 1.89
C ASN A 142 16.92 -9.24 1.34
N VAL A 143 16.46 -10.34 0.74
CA VAL A 143 15.07 -10.48 0.27
C VAL A 143 14.36 -11.46 1.19
N ARG A 144 13.23 -11.02 1.76
CA ARG A 144 12.40 -11.85 2.63
C ARG A 144 11.02 -12.01 2.02
N THR A 145 10.53 -13.25 2.01
CA THR A 145 9.15 -13.57 1.65
C THR A 145 8.25 -13.48 2.88
N ILE A 146 7.11 -12.82 2.74
CA ILE A 146 6.12 -12.61 3.79
C ILE A 146 4.76 -13.14 3.32
N ASP A 147 4.16 -14.03 4.10
CA ASP A 147 2.76 -14.41 3.94
C ASP A 147 1.86 -13.24 4.39
N THR A 148 0.92 -12.86 3.54
CA THR A 148 -0.01 -11.76 3.78
C THR A 148 -1.30 -11.97 2.99
N ALA A 149 -2.19 -11.00 3.02
CA ALA A 149 -3.37 -10.99 2.16
C ALA A 149 -3.40 -9.75 1.28
N ALA A 150 -3.97 -9.91 0.09
CA ALA A 150 -4.22 -8.86 -0.88
C ALA A 150 -5.65 -8.97 -1.40
N PHE A 151 -6.17 -7.87 -1.95
CA PHE A 151 -7.44 -7.90 -2.67
C PHE A 151 -7.18 -8.16 -4.15
N ALA A 152 -7.92 -9.06 -4.77
CA ALA A 152 -7.76 -9.42 -6.18
C ALA A 152 -9.10 -9.47 -6.89
N TRP A 153 -9.07 -9.38 -8.23
CA TRP A 153 -10.28 -9.46 -9.04
C TRP A 153 -11.00 -10.80 -8.82
N PRO A 154 -12.32 -10.80 -8.55
CA PRO A 154 -13.07 -12.03 -8.39
C PRO A 154 -13.16 -12.77 -9.72
N GLY A 155 -12.86 -14.08 -9.71
CA GLY A 155 -12.88 -14.91 -10.90
C GLY A 155 -11.51 -15.00 -11.55
N SER A 156 -10.86 -16.15 -11.37
CA SER A 156 -9.48 -16.42 -11.80
C SER A 156 -9.25 -16.47 -13.31
N SER A 157 -10.29 -16.23 -14.14
CA SER A 157 -10.24 -16.55 -15.57
C SER A 157 -10.99 -15.60 -16.51
N THR A 158 -11.68 -14.56 -16.02
CA THR A 158 -12.33 -13.57 -16.91
C THR A 158 -11.63 -12.22 -16.83
N THR A 159 -11.19 -11.72 -17.99
CA THR A 159 -10.66 -10.35 -18.15
C THR A 159 -11.70 -9.40 -18.73
N GLU A 160 -12.98 -9.80 -18.70
CA GLU A 160 -14.08 -8.98 -19.21
C GLU A 160 -14.16 -7.67 -18.44
N GLY A 161 -14.22 -6.55 -19.18
CA GLY A 161 -14.19 -5.21 -18.59
C GLY A 161 -12.84 -4.76 -18.03
N LEU A 162 -11.78 -5.56 -18.17
CA LEU A 162 -10.42 -5.24 -17.71
C LEU A 162 -9.49 -4.88 -18.86
N VAL A 163 -8.67 -3.86 -18.65
CA VAL A 163 -7.61 -3.43 -19.55
C VAL A 163 -6.26 -3.77 -18.92
N PRO A 164 -5.37 -4.50 -19.62
CA PRO A 164 -4.06 -4.83 -19.07
C PRO A 164 -3.20 -3.57 -18.91
N VAL A 165 -2.53 -3.46 -17.77
CA VAL A 165 -1.58 -2.37 -17.51
C VAL A 165 -0.19 -2.83 -17.94
N TRP A 166 0.49 -2.01 -18.74
CA TRP A 166 1.85 -2.29 -19.18
C TRP A 166 2.83 -1.94 -18.06
N GLY A 167 3.31 -2.97 -17.35
CA GLY A 167 4.28 -2.84 -16.28
C GLY A 167 3.81 -3.52 -14.99
N SER A 168 4.58 -3.31 -13.93
CA SER A 168 4.37 -3.92 -12.62
C SER A 168 3.92 -2.90 -11.58
N VAL A 169 3.54 -1.69 -11.98
CA VAL A 169 3.23 -0.58 -11.07
C VAL A 169 1.97 0.12 -11.56
N TRP A 170 1.05 0.41 -10.65
CA TRP A 170 -0.07 1.30 -10.93
C TRP A 170 0.40 2.76 -11.01
N SER A 171 0.01 3.46 -12.06
CA SER A 171 0.29 4.89 -12.19
C SER A 171 -0.64 5.69 -11.28
N MET A 172 -0.08 6.32 -10.26
CA MET A 172 -0.82 7.19 -9.34
C MET A 172 -1.10 8.58 -9.94
N ASP A 173 -0.59 8.87 -11.14
CA ASP A 173 -0.56 10.20 -11.74
C ASP A 173 -1.93 10.84 -11.92
N GLU A 174 -2.87 10.06 -12.43
CA GLU A 174 -4.23 10.52 -12.71
C GLU A 174 -5.02 10.64 -11.42
N PHE A 175 -4.87 9.67 -10.52
CA PHE A 175 -5.51 9.70 -9.20
C PHE A 175 -5.09 10.92 -8.37
N LEU A 176 -3.78 11.20 -8.29
CA LEU A 176 -3.25 12.33 -7.52
C LEU A 176 -3.68 13.70 -8.08
N ARG A 177 -3.99 13.80 -9.38
CA ARG A 177 -4.53 15.01 -10.01
C ARG A 177 -6.06 15.06 -9.99
N GLY A 178 -6.72 13.95 -9.65
CA GLY A 178 -8.16 13.81 -9.63
C GLY A 178 -8.79 14.51 -8.42
N SER A 179 -10.09 14.81 -8.56
CA SER A 179 -10.86 15.44 -7.49
C SER A 179 -10.97 14.56 -6.25
N GLU A 180 -11.03 13.23 -6.42
CA GLU A 180 -11.13 12.25 -5.33
C GLU A 180 -9.98 12.40 -4.32
N TYR A 181 -8.74 12.46 -4.81
CA TYR A 181 -7.58 12.67 -3.94
C TYR A 181 -7.63 14.05 -3.26
N GLY A 182 -8.02 15.09 -3.99
CA GLY A 182 -8.21 16.44 -3.43
C GLY A 182 -9.22 16.48 -2.27
N TYR A 183 -10.35 15.78 -2.39
CA TYR A 183 -11.35 15.66 -1.32
C TYR A 183 -10.80 14.94 -0.10
N ILE A 184 -10.04 13.85 -0.29
CA ILE A 184 -9.40 13.10 0.80
C ILE A 184 -8.44 13.99 1.59
N VAL A 185 -7.57 14.72 0.89
CA VAL A 185 -6.60 15.64 1.49
C VAL A 185 -7.31 16.72 2.33
N GLU A 186 -8.35 17.34 1.78
CA GLU A 186 -9.11 18.37 2.49
C GLU A 186 -9.86 17.82 3.69
N SER A 187 -10.39 16.60 3.61
CA SER A 187 -11.04 15.94 4.75
C SER A 187 -10.07 15.71 5.91
N GLN A 188 -8.89 15.16 5.62
CA GLN A 188 -7.86 14.93 6.62
C GLN A 188 -7.33 16.23 7.23
N ARG A 189 -7.21 17.30 6.43
CA ARG A 189 -6.85 18.63 6.93
C ARG A 189 -7.88 19.19 7.91
N ARG A 190 -9.18 19.05 7.60
CA ARG A 190 -10.27 19.51 8.47
C ARG A 190 -10.30 18.76 9.79
N GLN A 191 -10.20 17.43 9.76
CA GLN A 191 -10.13 16.60 10.97
C GLN A 191 -8.96 17.03 11.89
N GLY A 192 -7.78 17.30 11.31
CA GLY A 192 -6.63 17.78 12.08
C GLY A 192 -6.86 19.15 12.74
N LEU A 193 -7.51 20.09 12.06
CA LEU A 193 -7.84 21.41 12.62
C LEU A 193 -8.87 21.31 13.76
N GLU A 194 -9.88 20.45 13.61
CA GLU A 194 -10.88 20.21 14.65
C GLU A 194 -10.27 19.59 15.91
N ALA A 195 -9.38 18.60 15.76
CA ALA A 195 -8.66 17.98 16.87
C ALA A 195 -7.78 19.00 17.63
N MET A 196 -7.12 19.91 16.92
CA MET A 196 -6.33 20.99 17.53
C MET A 196 -7.19 22.02 18.28
N SER A 197 -8.39 22.30 17.78
CA SER A 197 -9.32 23.25 18.41
C SER A 197 -9.91 22.73 19.72
N LEU A 198 -10.07 21.41 19.86
CA LEU A 198 -10.63 20.75 21.03
C LEU A 198 -9.56 20.40 22.09
N GLY A 199 -8.29 20.25 21.70
CA GLY A 199 -7.17 19.96 22.60
C GLY A 199 -6.53 21.18 23.29
N GLY A 200 -6.98 22.40 23.00
CA GLY A 200 -6.43 23.65 23.54
C GLY A 200 -7.04 24.14 24.86
N GLY A 201 -7.93 23.37 25.48
CA GLY A 201 -8.60 23.71 26.74
C GLY A 201 -8.44 22.59 27.76
N SER A 202 -7.27 22.47 28.38
CA SER A 202 -7.03 21.68 29.61
C SER A 202 -5.84 22.25 30.34
#